data_AF-A0AAE3P295-F1
#
_entry.id   AF-A0AAE3P295-F1
#
_cell.length_a   1.000
_cell.length_b   1.000
_cell.length_c   1.000
_cell.angle_alpha   90.00
_cell.angle_beta   90.00
_cell.angle_gamma   90.00
#
_symmetry.space_group_name_H-M   'P 1'
#
loop_
_entity.id
_entity.type
_entity.pdbx_description
1 polymer ?
#
loop_
_entity_poly.entity_id
_entity_poly.type
_entity_poly.pdbx_seq_one_letter_code
_entity_poly.pdbx_strand_id
1 'polypeptide(L)'
;MFTWAQLSNIFEPTNYNRKIIGFDTFDGFPSTHKKDKNKDLDAQIGDLKGCEIDEFKLSLEKYNNERHLSHIKNIELVKGDFNLTGEDFLKDNPHLLISLLYLDFDIYEPTKKALEIFLPRMCKGAVICFDQLN
;
A
#
# COMPACT_ATOMS: atom_id res chain seq x y z
N MET A 1 -2.91 -0.66 -6.95
CA MET A 1 -2.13 -1.92 -6.75
C MET A 1 -1.92 -2.74 -8.03
N PHE A 2 -2.96 -3.24 -8.71
CA PHE A 2 -2.82 -4.17 -9.84
C PHE A 2 -2.00 -3.64 -11.02
N THR A 3 -2.05 -2.33 -11.30
CA THR A 3 -1.19 -1.69 -12.31
C THR A 3 0.28 -1.96 -12.04
N TRP A 4 0.75 -1.74 -10.81
CA TRP A 4 2.15 -2.00 -10.42
C TRP A 4 2.51 -3.49 -10.55
N ALA A 5 1.58 -4.37 -10.22
CA ALA A 5 1.77 -5.81 -10.34
C ALA A 5 1.92 -6.26 -11.81
N GLN A 6 1.09 -5.70 -12.71
CA GLN A 6 1.19 -5.96 -14.14
C GLN A 6 2.47 -5.40 -14.74
N LEU A 7 2.86 -4.17 -14.39
CA LEU A 7 4.12 -3.58 -14.84
C LEU A 7 5.32 -4.40 -14.35
N SER A 8 5.30 -4.89 -13.11
CA SER A 8 6.33 -5.81 -12.60
C SER A 8 6.39 -7.10 -13.41
N ASN A 9 5.24 -7.69 -13.78
CA ASN A 9 5.20 -8.89 -14.62
C ASN A 9 5.71 -8.64 -16.05
N ILE A 10 5.48 -7.45 -16.62
CA ILE A 10 5.93 -7.08 -17.96
C ILE A 10 7.43 -6.79 -17.99
N PHE A 11 7.93 -5.98 -17.05
CA PHE A 11 9.30 -5.46 -17.08
C PHE A 11 10.28 -6.31 -16.28
N GLU A 12 9.81 -7.07 -15.29
CA GLU A 12 10.65 -7.89 -14.41
C GLU A 12 10.08 -9.32 -14.23
N PRO A 13 9.76 -10.06 -15.32
CA PRO A 13 8.98 -11.30 -15.28
C PRO A 13 9.57 -12.38 -14.36
N THR A 14 10.90 -12.41 -14.21
CA THR A 14 11.63 -13.40 -13.40
C THR A 14 12.07 -12.87 -12.03
N ASN A 15 11.80 -11.60 -11.71
CA ASN A 15 12.18 -11.00 -10.42
C ASN A 15 11.13 -11.31 -9.34
N TYR A 16 11.11 -12.54 -8.84
CA TYR A 16 10.16 -12.98 -7.80
C TYR A 16 10.39 -12.34 -6.41
N ASN A 17 11.50 -11.63 -6.24
CA ASN A 17 11.80 -10.83 -5.06
C ASN A 17 11.09 -9.46 -5.08
N ARG A 18 10.64 -8.98 -6.25
CA ARG A 18 9.80 -7.77 -6.34
C ARG A 18 8.42 -8.09 -5.77
N LYS A 19 8.16 -7.59 -4.56
CA LYS A 19 6.84 -7.64 -3.92
C LYS A 19 6.08 -6.34 -4.14
N ILE A 20 4.76 -6.44 -4.27
CA ILE A 20 3.81 -5.35 -4.28
C ILE A 20 3.00 -5.49 -2.99
N ILE A 21 3.26 -4.61 -2.03
CA ILE A 21 2.65 -4.68 -0.70
C ILE A 21 1.61 -3.57 -0.60
N GLY A 22 0.37 -3.93 -0.26
CA GLY A 22 -0.72 -2.98 -0.03
C GLY A 22 -1.18 -2.99 1.42
N PHE A 23 -1.36 -1.81 2.00
CA PHE A 23 -1.92 -1.62 3.34
C PHE A 23 -3.26 -0.92 3.20
N ASP A 24 -4.30 -1.48 3.81
CA ASP A 24 -5.65 -0.88 3.78
C ASP A 24 -6.49 -1.42 4.94
N THR A 25 -7.42 -0.62 5.45
CA THR A 25 -8.40 -1.09 6.44
C THR A 25 -9.48 -1.95 5.79
N PHE A 26 -9.79 -1.73 4.50
CA PHE A 26 -10.99 -2.19 3.77
C PHE A 26 -12.31 -1.74 4.40
N ASP A 27 -12.26 -0.82 5.36
CA ASP A 27 -13.39 -0.35 6.15
C ASP A 27 -13.48 1.20 6.13
N GLY A 28 -12.69 1.85 5.27
CA GLY A 28 -12.58 3.31 5.16
C GLY A 28 -11.64 3.92 6.20
N PHE A 29 -11.66 5.25 6.33
CA PHE A 29 -10.79 5.93 7.30
C PHE A 29 -11.08 5.48 8.74
N PRO A 30 -10.09 4.93 9.47
CA PRO A 30 -10.29 4.44 10.83
C PRO A 30 -10.40 5.59 11.84
N SER A 31 -9.76 6.72 11.54
CA SER A 31 -9.80 7.95 12.30
C SER A 31 -9.43 9.13 11.40
N THR A 32 -9.72 10.36 11.85
CA THR A 32 -9.33 11.59 11.15
C THR A 32 -8.66 12.57 12.11
N HIS A 33 -7.86 13.47 11.55
CA HIS A 33 -7.10 14.48 12.26
C HIS A 33 -7.60 15.89 11.92
N LYS A 34 -7.32 16.87 12.79
CA LYS A 34 -7.69 18.28 12.55
C LYS A 34 -7.10 18.87 11.26
N LYS A 35 -6.03 18.26 10.75
CA LYS A 35 -5.33 18.65 9.52
C LYS A 35 -5.99 18.09 8.26
N ASP A 36 -6.93 17.16 8.41
CA ASP A 36 -7.67 16.53 7.30
C ASP A 36 -8.95 17.32 6.95
N LYS A 37 -9.11 18.50 7.57
CA LYS A 37 -10.21 19.43 7.34
C LYS A 37 -9.66 20.68 6.68
N ASN A 38 -10.04 20.91 5.43
CA ASN A 38 -9.80 22.16 4.72
C ASN A 38 -11.07 22.57 3.95
N LYS A 39 -10.98 23.56 3.05
CA LYS A 39 -12.16 24.04 2.31
C LYS A 39 -12.66 23.04 1.26
N ASP A 40 -11.78 22.17 0.79
CA ASP A 40 -11.98 21.28 -0.35
C ASP A 40 -12.12 19.81 0.09
N LEU A 41 -11.72 19.48 1.33
CA LEU A 41 -11.73 18.14 1.92
C LEU A 41 -12.20 18.20 3.37
N ASP A 42 -13.26 17.46 3.71
CA ASP A 42 -13.72 17.23 5.08
C ASP A 42 -13.83 15.73 5.33
N ALA A 43 -12.68 15.08 5.52
CA ALA A 43 -12.62 13.64 5.72
C ALA A 43 -13.40 13.22 6.98
N GLN A 44 -14.23 12.18 6.83
CA GLN A 44 -15.01 11.57 7.89
C GLN A 44 -14.61 10.10 8.11
N ILE A 45 -14.84 9.61 9.32
CA ILE A 45 -14.59 8.20 9.65
C ILE A 45 -15.47 7.31 8.76
N GLY A 46 -14.86 6.33 8.11
CA GLY A 46 -15.53 5.43 7.16
C GLY A 46 -15.61 5.95 5.72
N ASP A 47 -15.17 7.18 5.44
CA ASP A 47 -15.01 7.63 4.05
C ASP A 47 -14.01 6.75 3.29
N LEU A 48 -14.16 6.73 1.96
CA LEU A 48 -13.38 5.91 1.04
C LEU A 48 -13.39 4.40 1.34
N LYS A 49 -14.43 3.90 2.02
CA LYS A 49 -14.69 2.46 2.08
C LYS A 49 -14.95 1.93 0.67
N GLY A 50 -14.00 1.17 0.15
CA GLY A 50 -14.06 0.52 -1.16
C GLY A 50 -14.74 -0.85 -1.13
N CYS A 51 -14.21 -1.77 -1.93
CA CYS A 51 -14.70 -3.15 -1.98
C CYS A 51 -14.30 -3.95 -0.73
N GLU A 52 -15.10 -4.98 -0.42
CA GLU A 52 -14.77 -5.91 0.64
C GLU A 52 -13.50 -6.72 0.30
N ILE A 53 -12.72 -7.06 1.34
CA ILE A 53 -11.43 -7.73 1.15
C ILE A 53 -11.56 -9.08 0.41
N ASP A 54 -12.67 -9.79 0.56
CA ASP A 54 -12.87 -11.08 -0.09
C ASP A 54 -13.10 -10.94 -1.60
N GLU A 55 -13.80 -9.89 -2.05
CA GLU A 55 -13.91 -9.56 -3.48
C GLU A 55 -12.55 -9.19 -4.07
N PHE A 56 -11.75 -8.46 -3.31
CA PHE A 56 -10.40 -8.10 -3.69
C PHE A 56 -9.49 -9.34 -3.83
N LYS A 57 -9.62 -10.31 -2.90
CA LYS A 57 -8.90 -11.58 -2.96
C LYS A 57 -9.24 -12.39 -4.22
N LEU A 58 -10.49 -12.38 -4.69
CA LEU A 58 -10.86 -13.05 -5.95
C LEU A 58 -10.10 -12.45 -7.15
N SER A 59 -10.00 -11.12 -7.20
CA SER A 59 -9.22 -10.43 -8.24
C SER A 59 -7.73 -10.76 -8.14
N LEU A 60 -7.21 -10.86 -6.92
CA LEU A 60 -5.83 -11.26 -6.64
C LEU A 60 -5.53 -12.71 -7.07
N GLU A 61 -6.44 -13.64 -6.80
CA GLU A 61 -6.33 -15.04 -7.24
C GLU A 61 -6.29 -15.14 -8.76
N LYS A 62 -7.20 -14.42 -9.44
CA LYS A 62 -7.21 -14.35 -10.91
C LYS A 62 -5.87 -13.84 -11.45
N TYR A 63 -5.39 -12.71 -10.92
CA TYR A 63 -4.09 -12.15 -11.32
C TYR A 63 -2.94 -13.15 -11.12
N ASN A 64 -2.90 -13.85 -9.97
CA ASN A 64 -1.84 -14.83 -9.69
C ASN A 64 -1.88 -15.99 -10.69
N ASN A 65 -3.08 -16.47 -11.07
CA ASN A 65 -3.23 -17.58 -12.01
C ASN A 65 -2.80 -17.24 -13.44
N GLU A 66 -2.91 -15.97 -13.84
CA GLU A 66 -2.60 -15.51 -15.21
C GLU A 66 -1.14 -15.06 -15.38
N ARG A 67 -0.39 -14.90 -14.29
CA ARG A 67 0.98 -14.36 -14.28
C ARG A 67 2.05 -15.43 -14.51
N HIS A 68 3.18 -15.04 -15.11
CA HIS A 68 4.39 -15.86 -15.15
C HIS A 68 4.93 -16.11 -13.73
N LEU A 69 5.33 -17.33 -13.39
CA LEU A 69 5.63 -17.76 -12.01
C LEU A 69 4.42 -17.64 -11.06
N SER A 70 3.23 -18.01 -11.53
CA SER A 70 1.95 -18.01 -10.77
C SER A 70 2.00 -18.73 -9.42
N HIS A 71 2.86 -19.76 -9.30
CA HIS A 71 3.08 -20.50 -8.06
C HIS A 71 3.83 -19.68 -6.98
N ILE A 72 4.40 -18.51 -7.33
CA ILE A 72 5.08 -17.61 -6.40
C ILE A 72 4.28 -16.31 -6.28
N LYS A 73 3.67 -16.11 -5.10
CA LYS A 73 2.93 -14.88 -4.79
C LYS A 73 3.88 -13.67 -4.78
N ASN A 74 3.51 -12.62 -5.50
CA ASN A 74 4.26 -11.35 -5.51
C ASN A 74 3.47 -10.16 -4.97
N ILE A 75 2.20 -10.36 -4.60
CA ILE A 75 1.40 -9.35 -3.90
C ILE A 75 1.17 -9.82 -2.46
N GLU A 76 1.26 -8.88 -1.53
CA GLU A 76 0.94 -9.05 -0.13
C GLU A 76 -0.04 -7.96 0.30
N LEU A 77 -1.04 -8.34 1.10
CA LEU A 77 -2.05 -7.43 1.61
C LEU A 77 -1.99 -7.45 3.12
N VAL A 78 -1.88 -6.26 3.71
CA VAL A 78 -1.89 -6.05 5.15
C VAL A 78 -3.18 -5.34 5.50
N LYS A 79 -4.17 -6.09 6.00
CA LYS A 79 -5.45 -5.53 6.45
C LYS A 79 -5.27 -4.87 7.82
N GLY A 80 -5.66 -3.61 7.95
CA GLY A 80 -5.78 -2.91 9.23
C GLY A 80 -5.38 -1.44 9.14
N ASP A 81 -5.49 -0.74 10.28
CA ASP A 81 -5.00 0.63 10.39
C ASP A 81 -3.47 0.65 10.18
N PHE A 82 -3.00 1.43 9.22
CA PHE A 82 -1.59 1.56 8.90
C PHE A 82 -0.76 2.05 10.10
N ASN A 83 -1.36 2.88 10.98
CA ASN A 83 -0.68 3.37 12.17
C ASN A 83 -0.27 2.25 13.14
N LEU A 84 -0.99 1.12 13.11
CA LEU A 84 -0.70 -0.07 13.89
C LEU A 84 0.13 -1.07 13.08
N THR A 85 -0.34 -1.39 11.88
CA THR A 85 0.20 -2.47 11.06
C THR A 85 1.55 -2.15 10.41
N GLY A 86 1.86 -0.88 10.14
CA GLY A 86 3.07 -0.48 9.42
C GLY A 86 4.36 -0.81 10.19
N GLU A 87 4.40 -0.57 11.51
CA GLU A 87 5.57 -0.90 12.33
C GLU A 87 5.74 -2.40 12.53
N ASP A 88 4.63 -3.11 12.78
CA ASP A 88 4.68 -4.57 12.98
C ASP A 88 5.14 -5.26 11.69
N PHE A 89 4.69 -4.79 10.53
CA PHE A 89 5.18 -5.26 9.25
C PHE A 89 6.69 -5.09 9.08
N LEU A 90 7.27 -3.97 9.51
CA LEU A 90 8.72 -3.75 9.44
C LEU A 90 9.51 -4.62 10.41
N LYS A 91 8.96 -4.93 11.58
CA LYS A 91 9.58 -5.84 12.55
C LYS A 91 9.65 -7.25 11.99
N ASP A 92 8.58 -7.69 11.32
CA ASP A 92 8.49 -9.00 10.70
C ASP A 92 9.32 -9.09 9.40
N ASN A 93 9.57 -7.96 8.75
CA ASN A 93 10.33 -7.85 7.50
C ASN A 93 11.57 -6.95 7.66
N PRO A 94 12.56 -7.34 8.49
CA PRO A 94 13.75 -6.51 8.74
C PRO A 94 14.64 -6.32 7.50
N HIS A 95 14.45 -7.16 6.48
CA HIS A 95 15.18 -7.16 5.21
C HIS A 95 14.51 -6.30 4.13
N LEU A 96 13.38 -5.65 4.44
CA LEU A 96 12.61 -4.87 3.47
C LEU A 96 13.42 -3.68 2.94
N LEU A 97 13.52 -3.60 1.62
CA LEU A 97 13.98 -2.42 0.89
C LEU A 97 12.85 -1.90 0.01
N ILE A 98 12.59 -0.59 0.07
CA ILE A 98 11.48 0.05 -0.61
C ILE A 98 12.02 0.84 -1.80
N SER A 99 11.67 0.42 -3.02
CA SER A 99 12.04 1.12 -4.26
C SER A 99 11.03 2.17 -4.68
N LEU A 100 9.75 1.97 -4.35
CA LEU A 100 8.64 2.88 -4.62
C LEU A 100 7.73 2.89 -3.39
N LEU A 101 7.49 4.08 -2.84
CA LEU A 101 6.50 4.33 -1.82
C LEU A 101 5.39 5.18 -2.43
N TYR A 102 4.21 4.59 -2.66
CA TYR A 102 3.04 5.29 -3.17
C TYR A 102 2.10 5.59 -1.99
N LEU A 103 1.89 6.86 -1.68
CA LEU A 103 1.11 7.35 -0.56
C LEU A 103 -0.26 7.82 -1.04
N ASP A 104 -1.29 7.08 -0.64
CA ASP A 104 -2.69 7.22 -1.07
C ASP A 104 -3.63 6.98 0.11
N PHE A 105 -3.31 7.59 1.25
CA PHE A 105 -4.13 7.49 2.47
C PHE A 105 -5.14 8.63 2.58
N ASP A 106 -4.93 9.73 1.86
CA ASP A 106 -5.66 11.01 1.92
C ASP A 106 -5.70 11.74 3.28
N ILE A 107 -5.36 11.05 4.38
CA ILE A 107 -5.36 11.59 5.73
C ILE A 107 -3.94 11.68 6.33
N TYR A 108 -3.76 12.65 7.23
CA TYR A 108 -2.47 13.14 7.69
C TYR A 108 -1.67 12.12 8.49
N GLU A 109 -2.28 11.49 9.51
CA GLU A 109 -1.56 10.62 10.44
C GLU A 109 -0.91 9.41 9.76
N PRO A 110 -1.62 8.57 8.97
CA PRO A 110 -0.98 7.43 8.32
C PRO A 110 0.04 7.87 7.26
N THR A 111 -0.18 8.99 6.56
CA THR A 111 0.79 9.54 5.61
C THR A 111 2.09 9.94 6.30
N LYS A 112 2.00 10.67 7.40
CA LYS A 112 3.15 11.06 8.23
C LYS A 112 3.86 9.84 8.79
N LYS A 113 3.10 8.88 9.32
CA LYS A 113 3.64 7.64 9.88
C LYS A 113 4.40 6.84 8.82
N ALA A 114 3.86 6.72 7.61
CA ALA A 114 4.49 6.00 6.51
C ALA A 114 5.83 6.62 6.15
N LEU A 115 5.89 7.96 6.04
CA LEU A 115 7.14 8.67 5.81
C LEU A 115 8.16 8.42 6.94
N GLU A 116 7.74 8.48 8.21
CA GLU A 116 8.65 8.26 9.35
C GLU A 116 9.28 6.86 9.36
N ILE A 117 8.49 5.82 9.08
CA ILE A 117 8.95 4.43 9.23
C ILE A 117 9.53 3.83 7.96
N PHE A 118 9.03 4.20 6.78
CA PHE A 118 9.45 3.61 5.50
C PHE A 118 10.58 4.38 4.83
N LEU A 119 10.71 5.69 5.03
CA LEU A 119 11.80 6.46 4.43
C LEU A 119 13.21 5.92 4.80
N PRO A 120 13.48 5.48 6.05
CA PRO A 120 14.75 4.83 6.40
C PRO A 120 15.03 3.50 5.68
N ARG A 121 14.01 2.89 5.03
CA ARG A 121 14.12 1.64 4.26
C ARG A 121 14.25 1.88 2.75
N MET A 122 14.35 3.13 2.32
CA MET A 122 14.45 3.50 0.91
C MET A 122 15.91 3.75 0.50
N CYS A 123 16.37 3.09 -0.55
CA CYS A 123 17.71 3.29 -1.10
C CYS A 123 17.78 4.59 -1.92
N LYS A 124 19.00 5.11 -2.17
CA LYS A 124 19.19 6.22 -3.12
C LYS A 124 18.62 5.83 -4.49
N GLY A 125 17.79 6.70 -5.07
CA GLY A 125 17.08 6.45 -6.33
C GLY A 125 15.69 5.83 -6.16
N ALA A 126 15.28 5.49 -4.94
CA ALA A 126 13.89 5.14 -4.66
C ALA A 126 12.96 6.35 -4.84
N VAL A 127 11.69 6.09 -5.16
CA VAL A 127 10.69 7.12 -5.49
C VAL A 127 9.62 7.18 -4.42
N ILE A 128 9.24 8.39 -4.01
CA ILE A 128 8.05 8.65 -3.20
C ILE A 128 7.03 9.34 -4.12
N CYS A 129 5.83 8.79 -4.20
CA CYS A 129 4.71 9.32 -4.95
C CYS A 129 3.58 9.65 -3.99
N PHE A 130 2.92 10.78 -4.18
CA PHE A 130 1.72 11.17 -3.45
C PHE A 130 0.56 11.20 -4.43
N ASP A 131 -0.56 10.55 -4.09
CA ASP A 131 -1.77 10.64 -4.89
C ASP A 131 -2.40 12.04 -4.75
N GLN A 132 -2.55 12.51 -3.50
CA GLN A 132 -3.08 13.83 -3.16
C GLN A 132 -2.07 14.63 -2.33
N LEU A 133 -1.30 15.48 -3.01
CA LEU A 133 -0.34 16.41 -2.35
C LEU A 133 -0.87 17.84 -2.23
N ASN A 134 -1.64 18.31 -3.21
CA ASN A 134 -2.08 19.71 -3.35
C ASN A 134 -3.60 19.80 -3.47
#